data_AF-A0A397VAQ9-F1
#
_entry.id   AF-A0A397VAQ9-F1
#
_cell.length_a   1.000
_cell.length_b   1.000
_cell.length_c   1.000
_cell.angle_alpha   90.00
_cell.angle_beta   90.00
_cell.angle_gamma   90.00
#
_symmetry.space_group_name_H-M   'P 1'
#
loop_
_entity.id
_entity.type
_entity.pdbx_description
1 polymer ?
#
loop_
_entity_poly.entity_id
_entity_poly.type
_entity_poly.pdbx_seq_one_letter_code
_entity_poly.pdbx_strand_id
1 'polypeptide(L)'
;MYNEDDFRDFLKTVDGIGLESIDDNSEAPKVIRFLRHIRPNQHYRIKTTKKTFYIQAYNDEGEPLERLEEFTMYSENNFSGFLKAVDGKGLESIDDDSETPKVINSLRHIRPNQHYRINASHLTAVKKGVTWSKVEDQAMEEETLLAVQNALIEKINGPTTIFPKRVMFDQEGKPLMEWDGILVCEDSVFLCEAKHNMTLKHINNLVSRLKEFPNKLEATSDLEFKQLLRKQYIGVACGAKFSGDVRHTARDMLGLMVVFPGGGRYNVEMPKKL
;
A
#
# COMPACT_ATOMS: atom_id res chain seq x y z
N MET A 1 -51.80 17.38 -0.62
CA MET A 1 -51.47 18.55 0.23
C MET A 1 -50.36 18.05 1.14
N TYR A 2 -49.12 18.50 0.94
CA TYR A 2 -48.03 18.09 1.83
C TYR A 2 -48.28 18.67 3.21
N ASN A 3 -48.18 17.85 4.26
CA ASN A 3 -48.33 18.31 5.63
C ASN A 3 -46.97 18.85 6.17
N GLU A 4 -46.96 19.43 7.38
CA GLU A 4 -45.73 19.96 7.98
C GLU A 4 -44.68 18.88 8.28
N ASP A 5 -45.10 17.63 8.49
CA ASP A 5 -44.20 16.51 8.74
C ASP A 5 -43.48 16.09 7.44
N ASP A 6 -44.21 16.03 6.32
CA ASP A 6 -43.64 15.79 4.99
C ASP A 6 -42.60 16.85 4.62
N PHE A 7 -42.87 18.12 4.98
CA PHE A 7 -41.94 19.23 4.73
C PHE A 7 -40.68 19.14 5.59
N ARG A 8 -40.81 18.74 6.85
CA ARG A 8 -39.66 18.48 7.73
C ARG A 8 -38.84 17.31 7.24
N ASP A 9 -39.48 16.24 6.76
CA ASP A 9 -38.80 15.08 6.21
C ASP A 9 -38.12 15.41 4.88
N PHE A 10 -38.74 16.24 4.04
CA PHE A 10 -38.07 16.82 2.87
C PHE A 10 -36.83 17.61 3.27
N LEU A 11 -36.93 18.54 4.22
CA LEU A 11 -35.79 19.34 4.70
C LEU A 11 -34.66 18.46 5.26
N LYS A 12 -35.00 17.40 6.01
CA LYS A 12 -34.02 16.40 6.46
C LYS A 12 -33.36 15.64 5.29
N THR A 13 -34.13 15.29 4.27
CA THR A 13 -33.63 14.56 3.08
C THR A 13 -32.61 15.38 2.28
N VAL A 14 -32.71 16.71 2.35
CA VAL A 14 -31.85 17.64 1.59
C VAL A 14 -30.84 18.39 2.48
N ASP A 15 -30.62 17.93 3.72
CA ASP A 15 -29.76 18.59 4.73
C ASP A 15 -30.10 20.10 4.95
N GLY A 16 -31.36 20.46 4.73
CA GLY A 16 -31.88 21.81 4.86
C GLY A 16 -32.30 22.13 6.29
N ILE A 17 -31.87 23.28 6.82
CA ILE A 17 -32.39 23.84 8.08
C ILE A 17 -33.57 24.80 7.88
N GLY A 18 -33.99 24.95 6.62
CA GLY A 18 -35.10 25.77 6.20
C GLY A 18 -34.94 26.22 4.75
N LEU A 19 -35.95 26.94 4.29
CA LEU A 19 -35.95 27.61 2.99
C LEU A 19 -35.64 29.10 3.18
N GLU A 20 -34.98 29.70 2.20
CA GLU A 20 -34.66 31.12 2.18
C GLU A 20 -35.21 31.72 0.89
N SER A 21 -35.97 32.81 0.97
CA SER A 21 -36.50 33.43 -0.26
C SER A 21 -35.39 34.06 -1.09
N ILE A 22 -35.51 33.93 -2.41
CA ILE A 22 -34.59 34.49 -3.39
C ILE A 22 -34.95 35.96 -3.74
N ASP A 23 -36.20 36.38 -3.50
CA ASP A 23 -36.75 37.65 -4.02
C ASP A 23 -36.84 38.78 -2.97
N ASP A 24 -36.45 38.55 -1.72
CA ASP A 24 -36.51 39.58 -0.67
C ASP A 24 -35.30 40.53 -0.76
N ASN A 25 -35.52 41.74 -1.31
CA ASN A 25 -34.63 42.92 -1.21
C ASN A 25 -34.42 43.43 0.25
N SER A 26 -34.62 42.57 1.25
CA SER A 26 -34.39 42.88 2.66
C SER A 26 -32.93 42.64 3.04
N GLU A 27 -32.35 43.50 3.87
CA GLU A 27 -30.95 43.44 4.34
C GLU A 27 -30.56 42.11 5.02
N ALA A 28 -31.51 41.24 5.37
CA ALA A 28 -31.23 39.88 5.84
C ALA A 28 -32.34 38.90 5.43
N PRO A 29 -32.06 37.89 4.59
CA PRO A 29 -33.07 36.94 4.17
C PRO A 29 -33.55 36.04 5.32
N LYS A 30 -34.88 35.90 5.47
CA LYS A 30 -35.51 35.14 6.56
C LYS A 30 -35.55 33.64 6.25
N VAL A 31 -35.20 32.81 7.24
CA VAL A 31 -35.24 31.34 7.14
C VAL A 31 -36.62 30.82 7.51
N ILE A 32 -37.31 30.25 6.53
CA ILE A 32 -38.62 29.63 6.68
C ILE A 32 -38.44 28.16 7.08
N ARG A 33 -39.05 27.77 8.20
CA ARG A 33 -38.96 26.41 8.76
C ARG A 33 -40.28 25.66 8.81
N PHE A 34 -41.36 26.30 8.34
CA PHE A 34 -42.70 25.73 8.38
C PHE A 34 -43.38 26.02 7.04
N LEU A 35 -44.01 24.99 6.48
CA LEU A 35 -44.69 25.00 5.20
C LEU A 35 -45.73 26.14 5.11
N ARG A 36 -46.44 26.44 6.21
CA ARG A 36 -47.44 27.53 6.26
C ARG A 36 -46.91 28.94 5.97
N HIS A 37 -45.59 29.15 5.98
CA HIS A 37 -44.99 30.45 5.66
C HIS A 37 -44.43 30.52 4.23
N ILE A 38 -44.58 29.45 3.44
CA ILE A 38 -44.24 29.42 2.02
C ILE A 38 -45.37 30.11 1.26
N ARG A 39 -45.02 31.13 0.48
CA ARG A 39 -45.96 31.86 -0.37
C ARG A 39 -46.01 31.22 -1.76
N PRO A 40 -47.20 31.09 -2.37
CA PRO A 40 -47.32 30.70 -3.76
C PRO A 40 -46.54 31.66 -4.67
N ASN A 41 -45.92 31.13 -5.73
CA ASN A 41 -45.18 31.89 -6.75
C ASN A 41 -43.93 32.65 -6.26
N GLN A 42 -43.38 32.29 -5.10
CA GLN A 42 -42.10 32.82 -4.61
C GLN A 42 -41.00 31.77 -4.78
N HIS A 43 -39.80 32.20 -5.17
CA HIS A 43 -38.66 31.30 -5.28
C HIS A 43 -37.92 31.16 -3.95
N TYR A 44 -37.55 29.92 -3.61
CA TYR A 44 -36.84 29.58 -2.39
C TYR A 44 -35.60 28.74 -2.70
N ARG A 45 -34.52 28.97 -1.94
CA ARG A 45 -33.36 28.08 -1.89
C ARG A 45 -33.30 27.35 -0.56
N ILE A 46 -32.75 26.13 -0.57
CA ILE A 46 -32.50 25.36 0.65
C ILE A 46 -31.30 25.99 1.37
N LYS A 47 -31.48 26.31 2.66
CA LYS A 47 -30.38 26.75 3.52
C LYS A 47 -29.78 25.55 4.23
N THR A 48 -28.51 25.26 3.96
CA THR A 48 -27.77 24.18 4.64
C THR A 48 -26.96 24.75 5.82
N THR A 49 -26.68 23.90 6.81
CA THR A 49 -25.70 24.24 7.86
C THR A 49 -24.31 23.88 7.37
N LYS A 50 -23.57 24.89 6.89
CA LYS A 50 -22.12 24.74 6.75
C LYS A 50 -21.50 24.40 8.10
N LYS A 51 -20.56 23.45 8.12
CA LYS A 51 -19.75 23.15 9.29
C LYS A 51 -18.28 23.20 8.93
N THR A 52 -17.54 23.98 9.69
CA THR A 52 -16.08 24.07 9.62
C THR A 52 -15.51 23.36 10.85
N PHE A 53 -14.49 22.53 10.66
CA PHE A 53 -13.83 21.77 11.72
C PHE A 53 -12.42 21.40 11.27
N TYR A 54 -11.61 20.88 12.20
CA TYR A 54 -10.20 20.60 11.95
C TYR A 54 -9.91 19.11 12.09
N ILE A 55 -9.11 18.56 11.19
CA ILE A 55 -8.70 17.16 11.19
C ILE A 55 -7.19 17.07 11.33
N GLN A 56 -6.70 16.16 12.17
CA GLN A 56 -5.28 15.84 12.27
C GLN A 56 -4.73 15.35 10.92
N ALA A 57 -3.61 15.94 10.49
CA ALA A 57 -2.91 15.49 9.29
C ALA A 57 -2.17 14.18 9.56
N TYR A 58 -1.90 13.42 8.50
CA TYR A 58 -1.16 12.16 8.56
C TYR A 58 -0.04 12.16 7.53
N ASN A 59 1.06 11.46 7.80
CA ASN A 59 2.09 11.19 6.80
C ASN A 59 1.69 10.03 5.87
N ASP A 60 2.52 9.72 4.87
CA ASP A 60 2.26 8.65 3.90
C ASP A 60 2.17 7.25 4.54
N GLU A 61 2.68 7.11 5.77
CA GLU A 61 2.65 5.88 6.57
C GLU A 61 1.38 5.79 7.45
N GLY A 62 0.55 6.83 7.47
CA GLY A 62 -0.69 6.90 8.25
C GLY A 62 -0.45 7.23 9.73
N GLU A 63 0.67 7.85 10.07
CA GLU A 63 0.98 8.33 11.41
C GLU A 63 0.49 9.77 11.61
N PRO A 64 -0.11 10.08 12.78
CA PRO A 64 -0.62 11.42 13.07
C PRO A 64 0.51 12.44 13.17
N LEU A 65 0.32 13.60 12.54
CA LEU A 65 1.20 14.75 12.62
C LEU A 65 0.65 15.78 13.62
N GLU A 66 1.49 16.70 14.09
CA GLU A 66 1.07 17.83 14.95
C GLU A 66 0.25 18.88 14.16
N ARG A 67 0.27 18.82 12.83
CA ARG A 67 -0.47 19.74 11.97
C ARG A 67 -1.95 19.37 11.91
N LEU A 68 -2.80 20.40 11.96
CA LEU A 68 -4.24 20.31 11.71
C LEU A 68 -4.59 20.91 10.34
N GLU A 69 -5.56 20.31 9.66
CA GLU A 69 -6.10 20.77 8.38
C GLU A 69 -7.56 21.18 8.56
N GLU A 70 -7.93 22.34 8.03
CA GLU A 70 -9.30 22.86 8.11
C GLU A 70 -10.18 22.28 7.00
N PHE A 71 -11.32 21.73 7.38
CA PHE A 71 -12.34 21.21 6.48
C PHE A 71 -13.63 22.00 6.64
N THR A 72 -14.21 22.41 5.51
CA THR A 72 -15.57 22.98 5.46
C THR A 72 -16.47 22.06 4.66
N MET A 73 -17.54 21.59 5.30
CA MET A 73 -18.51 20.67 4.70
C MET A 73 -19.91 21.25 4.72
N TYR A 74 -20.66 20.95 3.65
CA TYR A 74 -21.97 21.54 3.38
C TYR A 74 -23.13 20.54 3.45
N SER A 75 -22.83 19.24 3.51
CA SER A 75 -23.82 18.15 3.48
C SER A 75 -23.25 16.85 4.05
N GLU A 76 -24.14 15.92 4.43
CA GLU A 76 -23.75 14.57 4.86
C GLU A 76 -23.09 13.78 3.72
N ASN A 77 -23.49 14.03 2.47
CA ASN A 77 -22.87 13.40 1.31
C ASN A 77 -21.40 13.79 1.16
N ASN A 78 -21.05 15.06 1.41
CA ASN A 78 -19.65 15.49 1.39
C ASN A 78 -18.85 14.82 2.51
N PHE A 79 -19.44 14.67 3.69
CA PHE A 79 -18.80 14.03 4.83
C PHE A 79 -18.59 12.52 4.60
N SER A 80 -19.61 11.82 4.09
CA SER A 80 -19.51 10.41 3.70
C SER A 80 -18.48 10.20 2.58
N GLY A 81 -18.46 11.08 1.58
CA GLY A 81 -17.46 11.05 0.51
C GLY A 81 -16.04 11.26 1.04
N PHE A 82 -15.85 12.19 1.97
CA PHE A 82 -14.58 12.40 2.67
C PHE A 82 -14.15 11.15 3.44
N LEU A 83 -15.02 10.58 4.29
CA LEU A 83 -14.71 9.37 5.06
C LEU A 83 -14.32 8.21 4.16
N LYS A 84 -14.97 8.04 3.00
CA LYS A 84 -14.58 7.05 2.00
C LYS A 84 -13.21 7.35 1.38
N ALA A 85 -12.94 8.61 1.05
CA ALA A 85 -11.67 9.01 0.44
C ALA A 85 -10.48 8.79 1.36
N VAL A 86 -10.67 8.98 2.67
CA VAL A 86 -9.64 8.72 3.69
C VAL A 86 -9.74 7.33 4.32
N ASP A 87 -10.65 6.49 3.83
CA ASP A 87 -10.94 5.15 4.33
C ASP A 87 -11.18 5.10 5.86
N GLY A 88 -11.85 6.14 6.38
CA GLY A 88 -12.14 6.30 7.81
C GLY A 88 -13.49 5.70 8.19
N LYS A 89 -13.56 5.01 9.34
CA LYS A 89 -14.84 4.57 9.94
C LYS A 89 -15.66 5.76 10.47
N GLY A 90 -14.97 6.86 10.76
CA GLY A 90 -15.54 8.08 11.32
C GLY A 90 -14.43 8.94 11.92
N LEU A 91 -14.84 9.97 12.64
CA LEU A 91 -13.95 10.89 13.34
C LEU A 91 -14.06 10.72 14.85
N GLU A 92 -12.94 10.83 15.55
CA GLU A 92 -12.89 10.91 17.01
C GLU A 92 -12.48 12.32 17.40
N SER A 93 -13.07 12.85 18.48
CA SER A 93 -12.60 14.13 19.02
C SER A 93 -11.23 13.93 19.66
N ILE A 94 -10.31 14.86 19.42
CA ILE A 94 -8.98 14.83 20.04
C ILE A 94 -9.06 15.19 21.53
N ASP A 95 -10.01 16.04 21.90
CA ASP A 95 -10.21 16.55 23.25
C ASP A 95 -11.09 15.63 24.14
N ASP A 96 -11.42 14.43 23.67
CA ASP A 96 -12.22 13.45 24.40
C ASP A 96 -11.32 12.47 25.17
N ASP A 97 -11.14 12.74 26.47
CA ASP A 97 -10.34 11.91 27.39
C ASP A 97 -11.08 10.65 27.90
N SER A 98 -12.25 10.31 27.33
CA SER A 98 -12.96 9.11 27.75
C SER A 98 -12.21 7.83 27.38
N GLU A 99 -12.28 6.81 28.24
CA GLU A 99 -11.67 5.49 28.00
C GLU A 99 -12.17 4.82 26.71
N THR A 100 -13.35 5.21 26.23
CA THR A 100 -13.95 4.70 25.00
C THR A 100 -14.31 5.87 24.08
N PRO A 101 -13.38 6.31 23.21
CA PRO A 101 -13.62 7.46 22.34
C PRO A 101 -14.80 7.19 21.40
N LYS A 102 -15.68 8.19 21.29
CA LYS A 102 -16.89 8.07 20.48
C LYS A 102 -16.58 8.34 19.01
N VAL A 103 -16.77 7.32 18.17
CA VAL A 103 -16.64 7.46 16.71
C VAL A 103 -17.86 8.18 16.12
N ILE A 104 -17.61 9.31 15.46
CA ILE A 104 -18.62 10.15 14.79
C ILE A 104 -18.63 9.83 13.29
N ASN A 105 -19.75 9.31 12.81
CA ASN A 105 -19.97 8.91 11.41
C ASN A 105 -21.02 9.75 10.68
N SER A 106 -21.48 10.85 11.28
CA SER A 106 -22.41 11.80 10.66
C SER A 106 -21.98 13.23 10.95
N LEU A 107 -22.02 14.07 9.91
CA LEU A 107 -21.74 15.50 9.97
C LEU A 107 -22.63 16.21 10.99
N ARG A 108 -23.87 15.75 11.21
CA ARG A 108 -24.77 16.29 12.24
C ARG A 108 -24.15 16.28 13.63
N HIS A 109 -23.35 15.28 13.95
CA HIS A 109 -22.70 15.12 15.25
C HIS A 109 -21.34 15.83 15.36
N ILE A 110 -20.80 16.34 14.25
CA ILE A 110 -19.62 17.19 14.25
C ILE A 110 -19.96 18.54 14.88
N ARG A 111 -19.24 18.91 15.93
CA ARG A 111 -19.25 20.24 16.52
C ARG A 111 -18.37 21.19 15.69
N PRO A 112 -18.85 22.39 15.31
CA PRO A 112 -18.06 23.37 14.58
C PRO A 112 -16.81 23.81 15.37
N ASN A 113 -15.71 24.09 14.65
CA ASN A 113 -14.45 24.60 15.19
C ASN A 113 -13.86 23.70 16.30
N GLN A 114 -14.00 22.39 16.15
CA GLN A 114 -13.39 21.40 17.04
C GLN A 114 -12.38 20.55 16.27
N HIS A 115 -11.47 19.92 17.01
CA HIS A 115 -10.40 19.09 16.46
C HIS A 115 -10.76 17.61 16.53
N TYR A 116 -10.51 16.92 15.42
CA TYR A 116 -10.81 15.51 15.26
C TYR A 116 -9.62 14.75 14.67
N ARG A 117 -9.57 13.45 14.92
CA ARG A 117 -8.68 12.50 14.24
C ARG A 117 -9.50 11.46 13.51
N ILE A 118 -8.95 10.89 12.45
CA ILE A 118 -9.61 9.85 11.67
C ILE A 118 -9.51 8.52 12.44
N ASN A 119 -10.65 7.88 12.72
CA ASN A 119 -10.66 6.50 13.21
C ASN A 119 -10.42 5.56 12.03
N ALA A 120 -9.16 5.15 11.85
CA ALA A 120 -8.71 4.21 10.83
C ALA A 120 -7.92 3.01 11.40
N SER A 121 -8.05 2.74 12.70
CA SER A 121 -7.17 1.82 13.47
C SER A 121 -6.90 0.46 12.81
N HIS A 122 -7.92 -0.15 12.18
CA HIS A 122 -7.74 -1.42 11.47
C HIS A 122 -6.92 -1.31 10.19
N LEU A 123 -7.05 -0.20 9.45
CA LEU A 123 -6.31 0.02 8.21
C LEU A 123 -4.89 0.50 8.49
N THR A 124 -4.67 1.30 9.52
CA THR A 124 -3.31 1.63 9.98
C THR A 124 -2.56 0.37 10.42
N ALA A 125 -3.21 -0.55 11.14
CA ALA A 125 -2.60 -1.85 11.49
C ALA A 125 -2.28 -2.70 10.25
N VAL A 126 -3.17 -2.73 9.25
CA VAL A 126 -2.93 -3.43 7.98
C VAL A 126 -1.81 -2.76 7.18
N LYS A 127 -1.81 -1.44 7.04
CA LYS A 127 -0.76 -0.67 6.34
C LYS A 127 0.59 -0.87 7.02
N LYS A 128 0.65 -0.77 8.36
CA LYS A 128 1.87 -1.07 9.13
C LYS A 128 2.31 -2.52 8.92
N GLY A 129 1.39 -3.49 8.95
CA GLY A 129 1.69 -4.88 8.62
C GLY A 129 2.29 -5.04 7.22
N VAL A 130 1.71 -4.40 6.21
CA VAL A 130 2.21 -4.40 4.82
C VAL A 130 3.59 -3.74 4.73
N THR A 131 3.81 -2.60 5.41
CA THR A 131 5.12 -1.94 5.45
C THR A 131 6.17 -2.83 6.12
N TRP A 132 5.84 -3.45 7.25
CA TRP A 132 6.74 -4.41 7.92
C TRP A 132 7.07 -5.60 7.05
N SER A 133 6.09 -6.20 6.37
CA SER A 133 6.35 -7.30 5.44
C SER A 133 7.27 -6.89 4.30
N LYS A 134 7.11 -5.68 3.73
CA LYS A 134 8.03 -5.17 2.70
C LYS A 134 9.45 -4.97 3.22
N VAL A 135 9.60 -4.43 4.42
CA VAL A 135 10.91 -4.26 5.07
C VAL A 135 11.55 -5.63 5.34
N GLU A 136 10.77 -6.61 5.79
CA GLU A 136 11.23 -7.97 6.03
C GLU A 136 11.66 -8.67 4.73
N ASP A 137 10.86 -8.55 3.67
CA ASP A 137 11.19 -9.04 2.33
C ASP A 137 12.50 -8.43 1.83
N GLN A 138 12.64 -7.10 1.89
CA GLN A 138 13.86 -6.41 1.45
C GLN A 138 15.09 -6.83 2.27
N ALA A 139 14.96 -6.91 3.59
CA ALA A 139 16.05 -7.35 4.46
C ALA A 139 16.48 -8.79 4.14
N MET A 140 15.51 -9.68 3.86
CA MET A 140 15.80 -11.06 3.44
C MET A 140 16.55 -11.09 2.10
N GLU A 141 16.16 -10.27 1.12
CA GLU A 141 16.83 -10.18 -0.18
C GLU A 141 18.26 -9.65 -0.06
N GLU A 142 18.47 -8.59 0.73
CA GLU A 142 19.80 -8.01 0.98
C GLU A 142 20.73 -9.01 1.69
N GLU A 143 20.24 -9.66 2.74
CA GLU A 143 20.99 -10.72 3.44
C GLU A 143 21.28 -11.91 2.53
N THR A 144 20.37 -12.25 1.61
CA THR A 144 20.61 -13.30 0.61
C THR A 144 21.77 -12.94 -0.31
N LEU A 145 21.76 -11.71 -0.85
CA LEU A 145 22.82 -11.21 -1.72
C LEU A 145 24.18 -11.22 -1.00
N LEU A 146 24.23 -10.74 0.25
CA LEU A 146 25.44 -10.72 1.06
C LEU A 146 25.95 -12.14 1.36
N ALA A 147 25.06 -13.06 1.75
CA ALA A 147 25.44 -14.44 2.05
C ALA A 147 26.01 -15.14 0.81
N VAL A 148 25.37 -14.97 -0.36
CA VAL A 148 25.84 -15.53 -1.62
C VAL A 148 27.17 -14.90 -2.02
N GLN A 149 27.30 -13.58 -1.96
CA GLN A 149 28.54 -12.88 -2.29
C GLN A 149 29.71 -13.37 -1.43
N ASN A 150 29.53 -13.45 -0.10
CA ASN A 150 30.54 -13.96 0.80
C ASN A 150 30.92 -15.40 0.47
N ALA A 151 29.93 -16.26 0.20
CA ALA A 151 30.18 -17.66 -0.15
C ALA A 151 30.94 -17.80 -1.48
N LEU A 152 30.67 -16.96 -2.47
CA LEU A 152 31.39 -16.95 -3.76
C LEU A 152 32.84 -16.46 -3.57
N ILE A 153 33.04 -15.39 -2.80
CA ILE A 153 34.39 -14.88 -2.47
C ILE A 153 35.20 -15.95 -1.73
N GLU A 154 34.62 -16.59 -0.72
CA GLU A 154 35.33 -17.60 0.09
C GLU A 154 35.64 -18.88 -0.68
N LYS A 155 34.70 -19.37 -1.52
CA LYS A 155 34.81 -20.70 -2.13
C LYS A 155 35.34 -20.70 -3.56
N ILE A 156 35.02 -19.67 -4.34
CA ILE A 156 35.44 -19.55 -5.75
C ILE A 156 36.64 -18.60 -5.86
N ASN A 157 36.79 -17.64 -4.94
CA ASN A 157 37.87 -16.66 -4.93
C ASN A 157 37.93 -15.79 -6.20
N GLY A 158 36.78 -15.61 -6.86
CA GLY A 158 36.60 -14.79 -8.06
C GLY A 158 36.03 -13.40 -7.75
N PRO A 159 36.26 -12.40 -8.63
CA PRO A 159 35.65 -11.08 -8.49
C PRO A 159 34.13 -11.19 -8.57
N THR A 160 33.46 -10.85 -7.47
CA THR A 160 32.00 -10.94 -7.35
C THR A 160 31.39 -9.55 -7.25
N THR A 161 30.41 -9.25 -8.10
CA THR A 161 29.67 -7.99 -8.09
C THR A 161 28.16 -8.25 -7.99
N ILE A 162 27.47 -7.40 -7.23
CA ILE A 162 26.00 -7.36 -7.23
C ILE A 162 25.57 -6.54 -8.44
N PHE A 163 24.74 -7.11 -9.29
CA PHE A 163 24.22 -6.43 -10.46
C PHE A 163 23.10 -5.46 -10.03
N PRO A 164 23.15 -4.17 -10.44
CA PRO A 164 22.35 -3.11 -9.84
C PRO A 164 20.86 -3.17 -10.21
N LYS A 165 20.50 -3.86 -11.30
CA LYS A 165 19.11 -3.96 -11.77
C LYS A 165 18.50 -5.30 -11.45
N ARG A 166 17.19 -5.28 -11.18
CA ARG A 166 16.40 -6.47 -10.85
C ARG A 166 15.36 -6.80 -11.91
N VAL A 167 14.79 -5.78 -12.54
CA VAL A 167 13.73 -5.91 -13.54
C VAL A 167 14.30 -5.69 -14.93
N MET A 168 14.10 -6.67 -15.80
CA MET A 168 14.41 -6.61 -17.23
C MET A 168 13.16 -6.18 -17.99
N PHE A 169 13.31 -5.24 -18.92
CA PHE A 169 12.20 -4.74 -19.76
C PHE A 169 12.42 -5.11 -21.24
N ASP A 170 11.33 -5.22 -21.99
CA ASP A 170 11.38 -5.32 -23.45
C ASP A 170 11.53 -3.95 -24.12
N GLN A 171 11.49 -3.96 -25.45
CA GLN A 171 11.62 -2.75 -26.27
C GLN A 171 10.46 -1.76 -26.10
N GLU A 172 9.30 -2.22 -25.64
CA GLU A 172 8.11 -1.40 -25.38
C GLU A 172 8.07 -0.89 -23.93
N GLY A 173 9.08 -1.22 -23.12
CA GLY A 173 9.16 -0.87 -21.71
C GLY A 173 8.30 -1.75 -20.81
N LYS A 174 7.83 -2.91 -21.29
CA LYS A 174 7.07 -3.87 -20.49
C LYS A 174 8.02 -4.82 -19.76
N PRO A 175 7.77 -5.17 -18.49
CA PRO A 175 8.62 -6.08 -17.74
C PRO A 175 8.61 -7.48 -18.35
N LEU A 176 9.79 -8.01 -18.65
CA LEU A 176 10.02 -9.37 -19.15
C LEU A 176 10.24 -10.36 -18.01
N MET A 177 11.04 -9.98 -17.01
CA MET A 177 11.41 -10.82 -15.88
C MET A 177 12.01 -9.97 -14.76
N GLU A 178 11.78 -10.37 -13.51
CA GLU A 178 12.32 -9.71 -12.32
C GLU A 178 12.97 -10.72 -11.38
N TRP A 179 14.15 -10.43 -10.86
CA TRP A 179 14.84 -11.28 -9.89
C TRP A 179 15.02 -10.56 -8.56
N ASP A 180 14.83 -11.27 -7.45
CA ASP A 180 14.97 -10.73 -6.10
C ASP A 180 16.42 -10.28 -5.84
N GLY A 181 17.39 -10.87 -6.56
CA GLY A 181 18.77 -10.44 -6.59
C GLY A 181 19.55 -11.06 -7.74
N ILE A 182 20.58 -10.36 -8.24
CA ILE A 182 21.46 -10.85 -9.31
C ILE A 182 22.91 -10.60 -8.90
N LEU A 183 23.76 -11.63 -8.96
CA LEU A 183 25.20 -11.49 -8.80
C LEU A 183 25.93 -11.99 -10.04
N VAL A 184 27.09 -11.41 -10.30
CA VAL A 184 28.02 -11.87 -11.32
C VAL A 184 29.33 -12.24 -10.64
N CYS A 185 29.79 -13.46 -10.86
CA CYS A 185 31.14 -13.90 -10.47
C CYS A 185 31.79 -14.55 -11.69
N GLU A 186 32.84 -13.92 -12.20
CA GLU A 186 33.53 -14.34 -13.43
C GLU A 186 32.55 -14.53 -14.61
N ASP A 187 32.46 -15.73 -15.17
CA ASP A 187 31.57 -16.11 -16.27
C ASP A 187 30.25 -16.72 -15.82
N SER A 188 29.91 -16.58 -14.54
CA SER A 188 28.66 -17.05 -13.95
C SER A 188 27.77 -15.90 -13.47
N VAL A 189 26.47 -16.09 -13.64
CA VAL A 189 25.40 -15.20 -13.15
C VAL A 189 24.51 -15.98 -12.21
N PHE A 190 24.33 -15.45 -11.01
CA PHE A 190 23.55 -16.05 -9.94
C PHE A 190 22.23 -15.30 -9.80
N LEU A 191 21.13 -15.98 -10.10
CA LEU A 191 19.78 -15.44 -10.16
C LEU A 191 19.01 -15.87 -8.91
N CYS A 192 18.71 -14.92 -8.03
CA CYS A 192 18.16 -15.17 -6.70
C CYS A 192 16.63 -15.08 -6.70
N GLU A 193 16.00 -16.05 -6.03
CA GLU A 193 14.59 -16.02 -5.65
C GLU A 193 14.47 -16.32 -4.15
N ALA A 194 13.93 -15.35 -3.41
CA ALA A 194 13.74 -15.38 -1.98
C ALA A 194 12.24 -15.46 -1.63
N LYS A 195 11.89 -16.35 -0.70
CA LYS A 195 10.52 -16.50 -0.18
C LYS A 195 10.57 -16.81 1.30
N HIS A 196 9.71 -16.20 2.11
CA HIS A 196 9.60 -16.55 3.54
C HIS A 196 9.37 -18.05 3.76
N ASN A 197 8.62 -18.70 2.88
CA ASN A 197 8.41 -20.15 2.89
C ASN A 197 8.76 -20.76 1.53
N MET A 198 9.94 -21.37 1.44
CA MET A 198 10.43 -21.97 0.21
C MET A 198 9.84 -23.38 0.05
N THR A 199 9.11 -23.60 -1.04
CA THR A 199 8.40 -24.87 -1.31
C THR A 199 8.88 -25.48 -2.61
N LEU A 200 8.60 -26.77 -2.83
CA LEU A 200 8.95 -27.43 -4.09
C LEU A 200 8.29 -26.76 -5.31
N LYS A 201 7.10 -26.17 -5.15
CA LYS A 201 6.45 -25.39 -6.21
C LYS A 201 7.29 -24.16 -6.59
N HIS A 202 7.81 -23.44 -5.61
CA HIS A 202 8.69 -22.28 -5.85
C HIS A 202 9.99 -22.71 -6.53
N ILE A 203 10.60 -23.82 -6.07
CA ILE A 203 11.81 -24.38 -6.70
C ILE A 203 11.57 -24.75 -8.16
N ASN A 204 10.48 -25.44 -8.48
CA ASN A 204 10.16 -25.81 -9.86
C ASN A 204 9.91 -24.56 -10.74
N ASN A 205 9.27 -23.53 -10.18
CA ASN A 205 9.06 -22.27 -10.88
C ASN A 205 10.38 -21.56 -11.16
N LEU A 206 11.26 -21.46 -10.17
CA LEU A 206 12.62 -20.94 -10.31
C LEU A 206 13.37 -21.66 -11.44
N VAL A 207 13.35 -23.01 -11.47
CA VAL A 207 13.99 -23.79 -12.53
C VAL A 207 13.39 -23.49 -13.91
N SER A 208 12.08 -23.33 -14.03
CA SER A 208 11.43 -22.94 -15.30
C SER A 208 11.92 -21.57 -15.76
N ARG A 209 11.93 -20.59 -14.84
CA ARG A 209 12.35 -19.23 -15.13
C ARG A 209 13.83 -19.13 -15.53
N LEU A 210 14.69 -19.92 -14.90
CA LEU A 210 16.12 -20.02 -15.29
C LEU A 210 16.29 -20.49 -16.74
N LYS A 211 15.46 -21.44 -17.20
CA LYS A 211 15.48 -21.91 -18.60
C LYS A 211 14.99 -20.86 -19.59
N GLU A 212 14.08 -19.99 -19.17
CA GLU A 212 13.55 -18.90 -19.99
C GLU A 212 14.47 -17.68 -20.03
N PHE A 213 15.30 -17.48 -19.00
CA PHE A 213 16.14 -16.30 -18.84
C PHE A 213 17.00 -15.97 -20.08
N PRO A 214 17.70 -16.92 -20.73
CA PRO A 214 18.50 -16.61 -21.92
C PRO A 214 17.67 -15.99 -23.05
N ASN A 215 16.48 -16.55 -23.32
CA ASN A 215 15.59 -16.04 -24.38
C ASN A 215 15.06 -14.65 -24.04
N LYS A 216 14.76 -14.38 -22.76
CA LYS A 216 14.34 -13.04 -22.31
C LYS A 216 15.49 -12.04 -22.40
N LEU A 217 16.69 -12.47 -22.07
CA LEU A 217 17.91 -11.67 -22.15
C LEU A 217 18.26 -11.27 -23.59
N GLU A 218 17.97 -12.14 -24.57
CA GLU A 218 18.12 -11.80 -25.99
C GLU A 218 17.08 -10.78 -26.47
N ALA A 219 15.86 -10.85 -25.93
CA ALA A 219 14.76 -9.97 -26.30
C ALA A 219 14.84 -8.56 -25.71
N THR A 220 15.60 -8.36 -24.63
CA THR A 220 15.71 -7.05 -23.96
C THR A 220 16.50 -6.03 -24.78
N SER A 221 16.10 -4.77 -24.72
CA SER A 221 16.89 -3.62 -25.20
C SER A 221 17.86 -3.08 -24.14
N ASP A 222 17.78 -3.54 -22.89
CA ASP A 222 18.59 -3.01 -21.78
C ASP A 222 20.07 -3.42 -21.94
N LEU A 223 20.91 -2.41 -22.19
CA LEU A 223 22.34 -2.59 -22.41
C LEU A 223 23.09 -3.13 -21.19
N GLU A 224 22.63 -2.85 -19.97
CA GLU A 224 23.26 -3.40 -18.76
C GLU A 224 22.96 -4.89 -18.65
N PHE A 225 21.71 -5.31 -18.88
CA PHE A 225 21.36 -6.72 -18.89
C PHE A 225 22.09 -7.48 -20.00
N LYS A 226 22.32 -6.87 -21.17
CA LYS A 226 23.09 -7.50 -22.26
C LYS A 226 24.52 -7.88 -21.87
N GLN A 227 25.09 -7.30 -20.81
CA GLN A 227 26.40 -7.71 -20.28
C GLN A 227 26.38 -9.12 -19.68
N LEU A 228 25.21 -9.63 -19.35
CA LEU A 228 25.01 -10.98 -18.78
C LEU A 228 24.94 -12.07 -19.86
N LEU A 229 24.90 -11.70 -21.15
CA LEU A 229 24.81 -12.67 -22.26
C LEU A 229 26.03 -13.60 -22.28
N ARG A 230 25.80 -14.84 -22.73
CA ARG A 230 26.82 -15.89 -22.91
C ARG A 230 27.53 -16.31 -21.61
N LYS A 231 26.98 -15.96 -20.45
CA LYS A 231 27.42 -16.46 -19.14
C LYS A 231 26.67 -17.72 -18.76
N GLN A 232 27.22 -18.45 -17.80
CA GLN A 232 26.53 -19.56 -17.16
C GLN A 232 25.50 -19.02 -16.17
N TYR A 233 24.27 -19.53 -16.18
CA TYR A 233 23.20 -19.09 -15.29
C TYR A 233 22.97 -20.12 -14.19
N ILE A 234 23.07 -19.68 -12.93
CA ILE A 234 22.92 -20.52 -11.75
C ILE A 234 21.78 -19.94 -10.92
N GLY A 235 20.82 -20.78 -10.53
CA GLY A 235 19.74 -20.37 -9.65
C GLY A 235 20.12 -20.41 -8.18
N VAL A 236 19.65 -19.43 -7.44
CA VAL A 236 19.78 -19.36 -5.99
C VAL A 236 18.39 -19.32 -5.37
N ALA A 237 18.06 -20.32 -4.54
CA ALA A 237 16.82 -20.35 -3.79
C ALA A 237 17.10 -19.95 -2.33
N CYS A 238 16.40 -18.93 -1.84
CA CYS A 238 16.45 -18.53 -0.44
C CYS A 238 15.11 -18.69 0.26
N GLY A 239 15.11 -19.18 1.50
CA GLY A 239 13.95 -19.00 2.34
C GLY A 239 14.19 -19.08 3.84
N ALA A 240 13.44 -18.25 4.57
CA ALA A 240 13.45 -18.25 6.03
C ALA A 240 12.94 -19.58 6.61
N LYS A 241 11.88 -20.14 6.01
CA LYS A 241 11.42 -21.52 6.22
C LYS A 241 11.78 -22.34 4.98
N PHE A 242 12.80 -23.17 5.10
CA PHE A 242 13.30 -23.99 4.01
C PHE A 242 13.67 -25.39 4.52
N SER A 243 12.74 -26.34 4.37
CA SER A 243 12.89 -27.69 4.94
C SER A 243 14.07 -28.44 4.31
N GLY A 244 14.70 -29.31 5.10
CA GLY A 244 15.86 -30.09 4.66
C GLY A 244 15.62 -30.88 3.37
N ASP A 245 14.43 -31.49 3.21
CA ASP A 245 14.08 -32.25 2.02
C ASP A 245 14.02 -31.37 0.77
N VAL A 246 13.38 -30.21 0.85
CA VAL A 246 13.27 -29.29 -0.30
C VAL A 246 14.66 -28.70 -0.62
N ARG A 247 15.48 -28.40 0.40
CA ARG A 247 16.87 -27.97 0.22
C ARG A 247 17.71 -29.03 -0.49
N HIS A 248 17.58 -30.29 -0.06
CA HIS A 248 18.27 -31.43 -0.67
C HIS A 248 17.86 -31.60 -2.14
N THR A 249 16.56 -31.56 -2.45
CA THR A 249 16.08 -31.61 -3.84
C THR A 249 16.61 -30.45 -4.68
N ALA A 250 16.51 -29.21 -4.18
CA ALA A 250 16.99 -28.03 -4.89
C ALA A 250 18.49 -28.12 -5.20
N ARG A 251 19.30 -28.48 -4.21
CA ARG A 251 20.77 -28.55 -4.33
C ARG A 251 21.24 -29.75 -5.14
N ASP A 252 20.84 -30.96 -4.73
CA ASP A 252 21.47 -32.19 -5.22
C ASP A 252 20.81 -32.74 -6.48
N MET A 253 19.52 -32.46 -6.70
CA MET A 253 18.80 -32.95 -7.89
C MET A 253 18.71 -31.88 -8.98
N LEU A 254 18.56 -30.61 -8.60
CA LEU A 254 18.30 -29.51 -9.53
C LEU A 254 19.49 -28.57 -9.74
N GLY A 255 20.58 -28.75 -8.99
CA GLY A 255 21.81 -27.97 -9.15
C GLY A 255 21.68 -26.51 -8.74
N LEU A 256 20.76 -26.20 -7.83
CA LEU A 256 20.57 -24.84 -7.31
C LEU A 256 21.49 -24.58 -6.12
N MET A 257 21.90 -23.32 -5.95
CA MET A 257 22.41 -22.87 -4.66
C MET A 257 21.26 -22.66 -3.69
N VAL A 258 21.49 -22.98 -2.43
CA VAL A 258 20.46 -22.94 -1.38
C VAL A 258 20.92 -22.05 -0.23
N VAL A 259 20.08 -21.08 0.11
CA VAL A 259 20.33 -20.08 1.14
C VAL A 259 19.24 -20.18 2.22
N PHE A 260 19.64 -20.30 3.48
CA PHE A 260 18.70 -20.53 4.58
C PHE A 260 19.28 -20.05 5.92
N PRO A 261 18.45 -19.65 6.90
CA PRO A 261 18.94 -19.19 8.18
C PRO A 261 19.55 -20.34 9.01
N GLY A 262 20.66 -20.07 9.69
CA GLY A 262 21.26 -20.96 10.68
C GLY A 262 22.47 -20.32 11.38
N GLY A 263 22.64 -20.55 12.68
CA GLY A 263 23.77 -19.99 13.44
C GLY A 263 23.75 -18.45 13.56
N GLY A 264 22.58 -17.83 13.46
CA GLY A 264 22.41 -16.36 13.56
C GLY A 264 22.66 -15.58 12.27
N ARG A 265 22.93 -16.26 11.15
CA ARG A 265 23.09 -15.67 9.80
C ARG A 265 22.47 -16.57 8.73
N TYR A 266 22.46 -16.13 7.47
CA TYR A 266 22.15 -16.99 6.35
C TYR A 266 23.37 -17.84 5.95
N ASN A 267 23.15 -19.14 5.80
CA ASN A 267 24.14 -20.11 5.31
C ASN A 267 23.90 -20.39 3.82
N VAL A 268 24.98 -20.72 3.12
CA VAL A 268 24.95 -21.05 1.69
C VAL A 268 25.47 -22.46 1.45
N GLU A 269 24.59 -23.32 0.94
CA GLU A 269 24.92 -24.64 0.43
C GLU A 269 25.01 -24.60 -1.10
N MET A 270 26.16 -25.02 -1.63
CA MET A 270 26.42 -25.06 -3.08
C MET A 270 26.19 -26.47 -3.63
N PRO A 271 25.71 -26.60 -4.87
CA PRO A 271 25.64 -27.89 -5.55
C PRO A 271 27.04 -28.45 -5.79
N LYS A 272 27.15 -29.77 -6.00
CA LYS A 272 28.44 -30.45 -6.23
C LYS A 272 29.16 -29.99 -7.50
N LYS A 273 28.41 -29.49 -8.48
CA LYS A 273 28.94 -28.90 -9.71
C LYS A 273 28.34 -27.51 -9.82
N LEU A 274 29.21 -26.52 -9.76
CA LEU A 274 28.95 -25.17 -10.23
C LEU A 274 29.43 -25.09 -11.69
#